data_AF-A0A4Z0L9Z3-F1
#
_entry.id   AF-A0A4Z0L9Z3-F1
#
_cell.length_a   1.000
_cell.length_b   1.000
_cell.length_c   1.000
_cell.angle_alpha   90.00
_cell.angle_beta   90.00
_cell.angle_gamma   90.00
#
_symmetry.space_group_name_H-M   'P 1'
#
loop_
_entity.id
_entity.type
_entity.pdbx_description
1 polymer ?
#
loop_
_entity_poly.entity_id
_entity_poly.type
_entity_poly.pdbx_seq_one_letter_code
_entity_poly.pdbx_strand_id
1 'polypeptide(L)'
;MVSSEISYGILYRLSFKDNCLVIATIENEAVGFFALTKKYPAVTIDLAEIHPLFRKNNIATRTLSAVIDDLKRQNFYTLDLMCAPASSENIWRKMGFTDMPKQMDPSENKMLCLTFGLHLQPSIILSEHETLEIWDDEPHITKDNPPKWVYNLSFKKGTRELEEPVLLYADYDWRVRWIVGNKAIKDCKLKYLYRDMEFGNCLFIDKLPAPPEVH
;
A
#
# COMPACT_ATOMS: atom_id res chain seq x y z
N MET A 1 -17.58 22.35 -23.72
CA MET A 1 -18.02 21.12 -23.02
C MET A 1 -17.54 19.94 -23.84
N VAL A 2 -16.39 19.36 -23.49
CA VAL A 2 -15.84 18.19 -24.18
C VAL A 2 -15.55 17.11 -23.14
N SER A 3 -16.17 15.96 -23.37
CA SER A 3 -15.88 14.59 -22.95
C SER A 3 -15.72 14.23 -21.46
N SER A 4 -16.72 13.54 -20.92
CA SER A 4 -16.54 12.51 -19.89
C SER A 4 -16.59 11.07 -20.45
N GLU A 5 -16.91 10.88 -21.73
CA GLU A 5 -17.03 9.55 -22.37
C GLU A 5 -15.69 8.93 -22.83
N ILE A 6 -14.58 9.68 -22.75
CA ILE A 6 -13.25 9.19 -23.17
C ILE A 6 -12.56 8.35 -22.08
N SER A 7 -12.99 8.38 -20.82
CA SER A 7 -12.19 7.84 -19.71
C SER A 7 -12.30 6.31 -19.53
N TYR A 8 -13.52 5.75 -19.52
CA TYR A 8 -13.71 4.33 -19.19
C TYR A 8 -13.23 3.38 -20.31
N GLY A 9 -13.52 3.70 -21.57
CA GLY A 9 -13.09 2.88 -22.72
C GLY A 9 -11.57 2.75 -22.85
N ILE A 10 -10.82 3.78 -22.45
CA ILE A 10 -9.35 3.78 -22.44
C ILE A 10 -8.83 2.93 -21.26
N LEU A 11 -9.41 3.09 -20.06
CA LEU A 11 -9.07 2.29 -18.88
C LEU A 11 -9.23 0.78 -19.12
N TYR A 12 -10.32 0.35 -19.77
CA TYR A 12 -10.50 -1.07 -20.13
C TYR A 12 -9.44 -1.58 -21.11
N ARG A 13 -9.10 -0.80 -22.14
CA ARG A 13 -8.11 -1.18 -23.15
C ARG A 13 -6.69 -1.25 -22.58
N LEU A 14 -6.32 -0.31 -21.71
CA LEU A 14 -5.03 -0.32 -21.02
C LEU A 14 -4.94 -1.48 -20.02
N SER A 15 -5.98 -1.67 -19.20
CA SER A 15 -6.05 -2.79 -18.26
C SER A 15 -6.01 -4.15 -18.97
N PHE A 16 -6.67 -4.29 -20.12
CA PHE A 16 -6.62 -5.52 -20.92
C PHE A 16 -5.24 -5.76 -21.55
N LYS A 17 -4.56 -4.70 -21.98
CA LYS A 17 -3.23 -4.81 -22.63
C LYS A 17 -2.12 -5.11 -21.63
N ASP A 18 -2.24 -4.63 -20.39
CA ASP A 18 -1.23 -4.77 -19.34
C ASP A 18 -1.53 -5.92 -18.35
N ASN A 19 -2.48 -6.82 -18.67
CA ASN A 19 -2.94 -7.91 -17.78
C ASN A 19 -3.42 -7.41 -16.40
N CYS A 20 -4.08 -6.26 -16.39
CA CYS A 20 -4.63 -5.61 -15.20
C CYS A 20 -6.17 -5.57 -15.20
N LEU A 21 -6.83 -6.28 -16.12
CA LEU A 21 -8.28 -6.50 -16.09
C LEU A 21 -8.60 -7.92 -15.62
N VAL A 22 -9.32 -8.04 -14.52
CA VAL A 22 -9.83 -9.32 -14.01
C VAL A 22 -11.32 -9.39 -14.29
N ILE A 23 -11.76 -10.46 -14.96
CA ILE A 23 -13.17 -10.68 -15.33
C ILE A 23 -13.71 -11.84 -14.49
N ALA A 24 -14.83 -11.61 -13.80
CA ALA A 24 -15.59 -12.65 -13.13
C ALA A 24 -16.58 -13.26 -14.12
N THR A 25 -16.55 -14.59 -14.27
CA THR A 25 -17.44 -15.32 -15.19
C THR A 25 -18.28 -16.38 -14.45
N ILE A 26 -19.51 -16.58 -14.92
CA ILE A 26 -20.39 -17.69 -14.53
C ILE A 26 -20.90 -18.32 -15.82
N GLU A 27 -20.72 -19.63 -16.00
CA GLU A 27 -21.15 -20.34 -17.22
C GLU A 27 -20.60 -19.70 -18.52
N ASN A 28 -19.38 -19.16 -18.45
CA ASN A 28 -18.68 -18.39 -19.51
C ASN A 28 -19.28 -17.01 -19.84
N GLU A 29 -20.28 -16.53 -19.09
CA GLU A 29 -20.78 -15.16 -19.20
C GLU A 29 -20.05 -14.23 -18.23
N ALA A 30 -19.67 -13.03 -18.69
CA ALA A 30 -19.04 -12.02 -17.84
C ALA A 30 -20.08 -11.37 -16.92
N VAL A 31 -19.90 -11.51 -15.61
CA VAL A 31 -20.83 -11.01 -14.58
C VAL A 31 -20.26 -9.89 -13.73
N GLY A 32 -18.99 -9.54 -13.94
CA GLY A 32 -18.32 -8.43 -13.26
C GLY A 32 -16.85 -8.34 -13.62
N PHE A 33 -16.19 -7.26 -13.19
CA PHE A 33 -14.78 -7.06 -13.45
C PHE A 33 -14.12 -6.18 -12.39
N PHE A 34 -12.79 -6.24 -12.35
CA PHE A 34 -11.89 -5.35 -11.62
C PHE A 34 -10.84 -4.84 -12.61
N ALA A 35 -10.77 -3.53 -12.82
CA ALA A 35 -9.69 -2.87 -13.53
C ALA A 35 -8.67 -2.36 -12.51
N LEU A 36 -7.40 -2.67 -12.75
CA LEU A 36 -6.31 -2.44 -11.82
C LEU A 36 -5.22 -1.59 -12.47
N THR A 37 -4.49 -0.85 -11.63
CA THR A 37 -3.19 -0.26 -11.98
C THR A 37 -2.14 -0.85 -11.07
N LYS A 38 -1.14 -1.54 -11.62
CA LYS A 38 -0.07 -2.18 -10.86
C LYS A 38 1.15 -1.26 -10.79
N LYS A 39 1.60 -0.91 -9.59
CA LYS A 39 2.85 -0.19 -9.35
C LYS A 39 3.52 -0.74 -8.10
N TYR A 40 4.52 -1.60 -8.30
CA TYR A 40 5.19 -2.27 -7.19
C TYR A 40 5.59 -1.28 -6.07
N PRO A 41 5.29 -1.58 -4.80
CA PRO A 41 4.68 -2.82 -4.26
C PRO A 41 3.14 -2.82 -4.20
N ALA A 42 2.51 -1.76 -4.69
CA ALA A 42 1.09 -1.48 -4.54
C ALA A 42 0.29 -1.76 -5.83
N VAL A 43 -1.02 -1.93 -5.65
CA VAL A 43 -1.97 -2.03 -6.75
C VAL A 43 -3.16 -1.14 -6.43
N THR A 44 -3.62 -0.36 -7.39
CA THR A 44 -4.85 0.43 -7.26
C THR A 44 -5.99 -0.29 -7.96
N ILE A 45 -7.15 -0.40 -7.31
CA ILE A 45 -8.40 -0.79 -7.98
C ILE A 45 -9.01 0.49 -8.54
N ASP A 46 -8.85 0.69 -9.85
CA ASP A 46 -9.37 1.87 -10.55
C ASP A 46 -10.89 1.80 -10.72
N LEU A 47 -11.39 0.58 -10.97
CA LEU A 47 -12.82 0.33 -11.16
C LEU A 47 -13.16 -1.11 -10.79
N ALA A 48 -14.28 -1.31 -10.09
CA ALA A 48 -14.84 -2.63 -9.85
C ALA A 48 -16.36 -2.58 -9.97
N GLU A 49 -16.93 -3.50 -10.73
CA GLU A 49 -18.38 -3.58 -10.96
C GLU A 49 -18.83 -5.04 -10.99
N ILE A 50 -19.95 -5.32 -10.34
CA ILE A 50 -20.67 -6.60 -10.47
C ILE A 50 -22.04 -6.31 -11.04
N HIS A 51 -22.38 -7.02 -12.11
CA HIS A 51 -23.67 -6.89 -12.78
C HIS A 51 -24.82 -7.03 -11.78
N PRO A 52 -25.82 -6.12 -11.77
CA PRO A 52 -26.84 -6.03 -10.72
C PRO A 52 -27.55 -7.34 -10.38
N LEU A 53 -27.87 -8.16 -11.39
CA LEU A 53 -28.55 -9.45 -11.22
C LEU A 53 -27.72 -10.50 -10.45
N PHE A 54 -26.40 -10.31 -10.40
CA PHE A 54 -25.47 -11.24 -9.77
C PHE A 54 -24.94 -10.74 -8.42
N ARG A 55 -25.38 -9.55 -7.97
CA ARG A 55 -25.02 -9.00 -6.66
C ARG A 55 -25.58 -9.86 -5.52
N LYS A 56 -25.00 -9.70 -4.32
CA LYS A 56 -25.33 -10.46 -3.09
C LYS A 56 -24.99 -11.96 -3.11
N ASN A 57 -24.25 -12.43 -4.11
CA ASN A 57 -23.76 -13.82 -4.21
C ASN A 57 -22.26 -13.97 -3.88
N ASN A 58 -21.68 -13.04 -3.11
CA ASN A 58 -20.26 -13.00 -2.75
C ASN A 58 -19.27 -13.01 -3.93
N ILE A 59 -19.72 -12.70 -5.15
CA ILE A 59 -18.87 -12.70 -6.36
C ILE A 59 -17.72 -11.72 -6.19
N ALA A 60 -17.99 -10.46 -5.83
CA ALA A 60 -16.95 -9.46 -5.60
C ALA A 60 -15.90 -9.93 -4.57
N THR A 61 -16.34 -10.55 -3.46
CA THR A 61 -15.44 -11.06 -2.42
C THR A 61 -14.56 -12.18 -2.95
N ARG A 62 -15.13 -13.13 -3.69
CA ARG A 62 -14.38 -14.24 -4.29
C ARG A 62 -13.40 -13.76 -5.35
N THR A 63 -13.82 -12.83 -6.21
CA THR A 63 -12.97 -12.21 -7.22
C THR A 63 -11.80 -11.48 -6.56
N LEU A 64 -12.07 -10.65 -5.54
CA LEU A 64 -11.02 -9.95 -4.80
C LEU A 64 -10.06 -10.91 -4.10
N SER A 65 -10.55 -11.99 -3.50
CA SER A 65 -9.67 -13.00 -2.90
C SER A 65 -8.74 -13.63 -3.93
N ALA A 66 -9.27 -13.97 -5.11
CA ALA A 66 -8.46 -14.52 -6.20
C ALA A 66 -7.42 -13.52 -6.72
N VAL A 67 -7.81 -12.23 -6.81
CA VAL A 67 -6.89 -11.11 -7.14
C VAL A 67 -5.78 -11.04 -6.11
N ILE A 68 -6.10 -11.00 -4.81
CA ILE A 68 -5.10 -10.92 -3.73
C ILE A 68 -4.14 -12.11 -3.77
N ASP A 69 -4.64 -13.33 -3.98
CA ASP A 69 -3.78 -14.52 -4.06
C ASP A 69 -2.86 -14.49 -5.27
N ASP A 70 -3.32 -13.92 -6.38
CA ASP A 70 -2.48 -13.69 -7.57
C ASP A 70 -1.41 -12.61 -7.36
N LEU A 71 -1.80 -11.52 -6.70
CA LEU A 71 -0.89 -10.43 -6.32
C LEU A 71 0.19 -10.90 -5.34
N LYS A 72 -0.15 -11.74 -4.36
CA LYS A 72 0.83 -12.37 -3.46
C LYS A 72 1.85 -13.22 -4.23
N ARG A 73 1.42 -14.00 -5.22
CA ARG A 73 2.34 -14.79 -6.08
C ARG A 73 3.26 -13.90 -6.93
N GLN A 74 2.82 -12.68 -7.23
CA GLN A 74 3.60 -11.66 -7.95
C GLN A 74 4.41 -10.76 -7.00
N ASN A 75 4.46 -11.05 -5.70
CA ASN A 75 5.15 -10.25 -4.67
C ASN A 75 4.63 -8.81 -4.53
N PHE A 76 3.34 -8.56 -4.81
CA PHE A 76 2.69 -7.32 -4.38
C PHE A 76 2.21 -7.46 -2.93
N TYR A 77 2.03 -6.31 -2.27
CA TYR A 77 1.76 -6.27 -0.83
C TYR A 77 0.53 -5.47 -0.46
N THR A 78 0.04 -4.60 -1.34
CA THR A 78 -1.08 -3.72 -1.01
C THR A 78 -2.06 -3.52 -2.14
N LEU A 79 -3.28 -3.18 -1.74
CA LEU A 79 -4.35 -2.69 -2.59
C LEU A 79 -4.88 -1.38 -2.04
N ASP A 80 -5.09 -0.39 -2.89
CA ASP A 80 -5.86 0.81 -2.55
C ASP A 80 -6.95 1.11 -3.58
N LEU A 81 -7.91 1.92 -3.18
CA LEU A 81 -8.98 2.38 -4.06
C LEU A 81 -9.54 3.71 -3.57
N MET A 82 -10.03 4.50 -4.53
CA MET A 82 -10.88 5.65 -4.24
C MET A 82 -12.34 5.16 -4.14
N CYS A 83 -12.96 5.33 -2.98
CA CYS A 83 -14.26 4.78 -2.70
C CYS A 83 -15.37 5.67 -3.27
N ALA A 84 -15.73 5.45 -4.53
CA ALA A 84 -16.84 6.12 -5.20
C ALA A 84 -17.76 5.10 -5.91
N PRO A 85 -19.08 5.13 -5.67
CA PRO A 85 -19.81 6.02 -4.76
C PRO A 85 -19.64 5.66 -3.27
N ALA A 86 -19.97 6.59 -2.37
CA ALA A 86 -19.91 6.38 -0.91
C ALA A 86 -20.71 5.15 -0.43
N SER A 87 -21.77 4.75 -1.16
CA SER A 87 -22.54 3.55 -0.86
C SER A 87 -21.74 2.24 -0.96
N SER A 88 -20.58 2.26 -1.62
CA SER A 88 -19.69 1.09 -1.75
C SER A 88 -18.75 0.90 -0.54
N GLU A 89 -18.58 1.89 0.34
CA GLU A 89 -17.62 1.85 1.46
C GLU A 89 -17.83 0.62 2.35
N ASN A 90 -19.09 0.37 2.73
CA ASN A 90 -19.45 -0.76 3.59
C ASN A 90 -19.09 -2.12 2.99
N ILE A 91 -19.04 -2.23 1.66
CA ILE A 91 -18.67 -3.46 0.97
C ILE A 91 -17.16 -3.66 1.08
N TRP A 92 -16.37 -2.64 0.79
CA TRP A 92 -14.91 -2.68 0.88
C TRP A 92 -14.42 -2.95 2.30
N ARG A 93 -15.03 -2.34 3.31
CA ARG A 93 -14.70 -2.61 4.72
C ARG A 93 -14.93 -4.07 5.12
N LYS A 94 -16.03 -4.67 4.64
CA LYS A 94 -16.30 -6.10 4.87
C LYS A 94 -15.27 -7.01 4.19
N MET A 95 -14.59 -6.50 3.16
CA MET A 95 -13.49 -7.18 2.47
C MET A 95 -12.11 -6.91 3.11
N GLY A 96 -12.06 -6.18 4.23
CA GLY A 96 -10.84 -5.93 4.99
C GLY A 96 -10.17 -4.59 4.73
N PHE A 97 -10.72 -3.75 3.84
CA PHE A 97 -10.16 -2.42 3.60
C PHE A 97 -10.35 -1.49 4.82
N THR A 98 -9.32 -0.72 5.12
CA THR A 98 -9.27 0.31 6.17
C THR A 98 -9.10 1.70 5.58
N ASP A 99 -9.22 2.73 6.42
CA ASP A 99 -9.03 4.11 5.97
C ASP A 99 -7.57 4.38 5.68
N MET A 100 -7.31 5.08 4.57
CA MET A 100 -6.00 5.68 4.32
C MET A 100 -5.69 6.68 5.45
N PRO A 101 -4.42 6.84 5.87
CA PRO A 101 -4.05 7.90 6.82
C PRO A 101 -4.55 9.26 6.33
N LYS A 102 -5.25 10.01 7.21
CA LYS A 102 -5.97 11.24 6.84
C LYS A 102 -5.09 12.30 6.16
N GLN A 103 -3.82 12.34 6.53
CA GLN A 103 -2.83 13.27 5.98
C GLN A 103 -2.54 13.00 4.50
N MET A 104 -2.93 11.83 3.99
CA MET A 104 -2.68 11.36 2.63
C MET A 104 -3.92 11.36 1.73
N ASP A 105 -5.06 11.90 2.17
CA ASP A 105 -6.28 11.97 1.36
C ASP A 105 -6.41 13.37 0.73
N PRO A 106 -5.90 13.59 -0.50
CA PRO A 106 -5.97 14.89 -1.16
C PRO A 106 -7.35 15.20 -1.74
N SER A 107 -8.32 14.29 -1.61
CA SER A 107 -9.57 14.35 -2.36
C SER A 107 -10.81 14.43 -1.48
N GLU A 108 -11.93 14.91 -2.04
CA GLU A 108 -13.24 14.84 -1.36
C GLU A 108 -13.74 13.39 -1.20
N ASN A 109 -13.16 12.44 -1.96
CA ASN A 109 -13.57 11.04 -1.97
C ASN A 109 -12.65 10.18 -1.13
N LYS A 110 -13.23 9.49 -0.16
CA LYS A 110 -12.51 8.63 0.78
C LYS A 110 -11.62 7.60 0.09
N MET A 111 -10.32 7.61 0.40
CA MET A 111 -9.41 6.53 0.03
C MET A 111 -9.43 5.39 1.05
N LEU A 112 -9.48 4.15 0.54
CA LEU A 112 -9.40 2.93 1.34
C LEU A 112 -8.17 2.12 0.92
N CYS A 113 -7.58 1.41 1.88
CA CYS A 113 -6.39 0.60 1.65
C CYS A 113 -6.48 -0.76 2.34
N LEU A 114 -5.71 -1.72 1.84
CA LEU A 114 -5.59 -3.08 2.34
C LEU A 114 -4.15 -3.54 2.17
N THR A 115 -3.55 -4.04 3.23
CA THR A 115 -2.24 -4.71 3.17
C THR A 115 -2.42 -6.23 3.22
N PHE A 116 -1.52 -6.96 2.55
CA PHE A 116 -1.49 -8.43 2.54
C PHE A 116 -0.06 -8.93 2.31
N GLY A 117 0.12 -10.25 2.48
CA GLY A 117 1.44 -10.86 2.43
C GLY A 117 2.22 -10.66 3.72
N LEU A 118 3.36 -11.34 3.82
CA LEU A 118 4.24 -11.27 4.99
C LEU A 118 5.04 -9.97 4.96
N HIS A 119 4.90 -9.16 6.00
CA HIS A 119 5.63 -7.91 6.16
C HIS A 119 5.84 -7.63 7.65
N LEU A 120 6.92 -6.91 7.94
CA LEU A 120 7.36 -6.65 9.29
C LEU A 120 6.30 -5.85 10.05
N GLN A 121 5.89 -6.37 11.20
CA GLN A 121 4.95 -5.67 12.07
C GLN A 121 5.68 -4.69 12.99
N PRO A 122 5.06 -3.56 13.34
CA PRO A 122 5.64 -2.64 14.32
C PRO A 122 5.77 -3.33 15.69
N SER A 123 6.89 -3.10 16.35
CA SER A 123 7.20 -3.53 17.71
C SER A 123 6.85 -2.42 18.71
N ILE A 124 6.57 -2.83 19.94
CA ILE A 124 6.40 -1.92 21.09
C ILE A 124 7.76 -1.70 21.80
N ILE A 125 8.72 -2.60 21.59
CA ILE A 125 10.02 -2.62 22.27
C ILE A 125 11.13 -2.32 21.27
N LEU A 126 12.02 -1.41 21.62
CA LEU A 126 13.23 -1.10 20.86
C LEU A 126 14.22 -2.26 20.94
N SER A 127 14.69 -2.72 19.78
CA SER A 127 15.83 -3.63 19.69
C SER A 127 17.15 -2.88 19.92
N GLU A 128 18.14 -3.57 20.49
CA GLU A 128 19.53 -3.09 20.58
C GLU A 128 20.27 -3.16 19.23
N HIS A 129 19.65 -3.69 18.18
CA HIS A 129 20.23 -3.79 16.84
C HIS A 129 19.87 -2.58 15.98
N GLU A 130 19.21 -2.79 14.85
CA GLU A 130 18.78 -1.71 13.98
C GLU A 130 17.26 -1.51 14.09
N THR A 131 16.83 -0.26 14.21
CA THR A 131 15.42 0.07 14.29
C THR A 131 15.06 1.21 13.35
N LEU A 132 13.83 1.18 12.85
CA LEU A 132 13.23 2.26 12.09
C LEU A 132 12.04 2.82 12.87
N GLU A 133 12.13 4.07 13.26
CA GLU A 133 11.06 4.79 13.95
C GLU A 133 10.35 5.72 12.97
N ILE A 134 9.01 5.71 12.97
CA ILE A 134 8.19 6.54 12.07
C ILE A 134 7.13 7.27 12.88
N TRP A 135 6.93 8.55 12.56
CA TRP A 135 5.85 9.40 13.07
C TRP A 135 4.84 9.68 11.96
N ASP A 136 3.61 10.02 12.32
CA ASP A 136 2.55 10.40 11.37
C ASP A 136 2.48 11.92 11.10
N ASP A 137 3.61 12.61 11.26
CA ASP A 137 3.72 14.05 11.02
C ASP A 137 5.18 14.48 10.75
N GLU A 138 5.38 15.74 10.38
CA GLU A 138 6.68 16.29 10.00
C GLU A 138 7.69 16.35 11.16
N PRO A 139 9.00 16.36 10.86
CA PRO A 139 10.05 16.39 11.91
C PRO A 139 9.98 17.58 12.87
N HIS A 140 9.51 18.73 12.41
CA HIS A 140 9.44 19.94 13.24
C HIS A 140 8.28 19.92 14.24
N ILE A 141 7.23 19.13 13.97
CA ILE A 141 6.05 18.96 14.84
C ILE A 141 6.29 17.86 15.87
N THR A 142 7.09 16.85 15.53
CA THR A 142 7.20 15.59 16.28
C THR A 142 8.41 15.52 17.22
N LYS A 143 9.07 16.64 17.52
CA LYS A 143 10.32 16.65 18.30
C LYS A 143 10.20 15.97 19.66
N ASP A 144 9.10 16.26 20.36
CA ASP A 144 8.87 15.78 21.74
C ASP A 144 7.90 14.59 21.81
N ASN A 145 7.41 14.13 20.66
CA ASN A 145 6.44 13.03 20.59
C ASN A 145 7.15 11.68 20.42
N PRO A 146 6.66 10.60 21.06
CA PRO A 146 7.15 9.26 20.77
C PRO A 146 6.79 8.86 19.33
N PRO A 147 7.58 7.96 18.70
CA PRO A 147 7.23 7.42 17.40
C PRO A 147 5.92 6.65 17.47
N LYS A 148 5.15 6.71 16.37
CA LYS A 148 3.90 5.98 16.24
C LYS A 148 4.13 4.53 15.83
N TRP A 149 5.17 4.29 15.03
CA TRP A 149 5.59 2.97 14.63
C TRP A 149 7.09 2.79 14.86
N VAL A 150 7.47 1.64 15.40
CA VAL A 150 8.86 1.24 15.60
C VAL A 150 9.04 -0.12 14.96
N TYR A 151 9.98 -0.28 14.05
CA TYR A 151 10.27 -1.55 13.38
C TYR A 151 11.65 -2.03 13.82
N ASN A 152 11.71 -3.24 14.36
CA ASN A 152 12.98 -3.91 14.67
C ASN A 152 13.46 -4.66 13.42
N LEU A 153 14.53 -4.21 12.82
CA LEU A 153 14.96 -4.68 11.51
C LEU A 153 15.79 -5.96 11.63
N SER A 154 15.42 -6.97 10.85
CA SER A 154 16.18 -8.21 10.66
C SER A 154 16.57 -8.36 9.21
N PHE A 155 17.82 -8.76 8.96
CA PHE A 155 18.40 -8.85 7.61
C PHE A 155 18.75 -10.29 7.26
N LYS A 156 18.57 -10.66 5.99
CA LYS A 156 19.04 -11.94 5.49
C LYS A 156 20.56 -12.00 5.62
N LYS A 157 21.07 -13.14 6.09
CA LYS A 157 22.49 -13.35 6.41
C LYS A 157 23.42 -12.88 5.29
N GLY A 158 24.32 -11.95 5.63
CA GLY A 158 25.34 -11.43 4.72
C GLY A 158 24.83 -10.43 3.68
N THR A 159 23.59 -9.94 3.82
CA THR A 159 22.98 -8.97 2.91
C THR A 159 22.45 -7.76 3.67
N ARG A 160 21.95 -6.76 2.95
CA ARG A 160 21.15 -5.66 3.50
C ARG A 160 19.69 -5.72 3.06
N GLU A 161 19.25 -6.88 2.58
CA GLU A 161 17.85 -7.18 2.36
C GLU A 161 17.22 -7.57 3.70
N LEU A 162 16.03 -7.04 3.97
CA LEU A 162 15.26 -7.43 5.14
C LEU A 162 14.72 -8.86 4.97
N GLU A 163 14.59 -9.58 6.08
CA GLU A 163 13.89 -10.87 6.10
C GLU A 163 12.41 -10.70 5.77
N GLU A 164 11.81 -9.62 6.28
CA GLU A 164 10.46 -9.16 5.95
C GLU A 164 10.49 -7.66 5.66
N PRO A 165 9.82 -7.18 4.61
CA PRO A 165 9.84 -5.76 4.29
C PRO A 165 9.07 -4.93 5.32
N VAL A 166 9.51 -3.69 5.54
CA VAL A 166 8.67 -2.67 6.20
C VAL A 166 7.65 -2.20 5.19
N LEU A 167 6.37 -2.21 5.59
CA LEU A 167 5.24 -1.80 4.76
C LEU A 167 4.33 -0.90 5.57
N LEU A 168 4.08 0.33 5.10
CA LEU A 168 3.23 1.29 5.79
C LEU A 168 2.63 2.30 4.81
N TYR A 169 1.32 2.52 4.84
CA TYR A 169 0.75 3.69 4.20
C TYR A 169 1.22 4.95 4.94
N ALA A 170 2.00 5.80 4.28
CA ALA A 170 2.69 6.92 4.92
C ALA A 170 2.88 8.10 3.96
N ASP A 171 2.73 9.32 4.49
CA ASP A 171 3.01 10.53 3.74
C ASP A 171 4.53 10.74 3.62
N TYR A 172 5.00 11.18 2.46
CA TYR A 172 6.42 11.35 2.19
C TYR A 172 7.09 12.44 3.05
N ASP A 173 6.32 13.36 3.63
CA ASP A 173 6.78 14.42 4.53
C ASP A 173 6.85 13.98 6.01
N TRP A 174 6.33 12.80 6.36
CA TRP A 174 6.44 12.25 7.71
C TRP A 174 7.89 12.03 8.15
N ARG A 175 8.13 12.18 9.46
CA ARG A 175 9.44 11.93 10.07
C ARG A 175 9.75 10.44 10.12
N VAL A 176 10.99 10.11 9.79
CA VAL A 176 11.59 8.80 10.01
C VAL A 176 12.95 8.94 10.66
N ARG A 177 13.25 8.04 11.58
CA ARG A 177 14.54 7.92 12.24
C ARG A 177 15.06 6.50 12.10
N TRP A 178 16.27 6.36 11.57
CA TRP A 178 16.96 5.08 11.48
C TRP A 178 18.08 5.05 12.53
N ILE A 179 18.00 4.05 13.41
CA ILE A 179 18.89 3.86 14.53
C ILE A 179 19.66 2.56 14.33
N VAL A 180 20.95 2.58 14.65
CA VAL A 180 21.83 1.41 14.69
C VAL A 180 22.53 1.40 16.04
N GLY A 181 22.29 0.35 16.83
CA GLY A 181 22.65 0.33 18.25
C GLY A 181 21.94 1.47 18.98
N ASN A 182 22.72 2.38 19.57
CA ASN A 182 22.22 3.55 20.29
C ASN A 182 22.39 4.87 19.52
N LYS A 183 22.72 4.83 18.22
CA LYS A 183 23.01 6.02 17.41
C LYS A 183 21.99 6.18 16.29
N ALA A 184 21.33 7.35 16.26
CA ALA A 184 20.56 7.76 15.10
C ALA A 184 21.52 8.10 13.95
N ILE A 185 21.51 7.28 12.91
CA ILE A 185 22.33 7.51 11.70
C ILE A 185 21.58 8.35 10.66
N LYS A 186 20.25 8.44 10.77
CA LYS A 186 19.44 9.34 9.97
C LYS A 186 18.17 9.75 10.72
N ASP A 187 17.83 11.03 10.64
CA ASP A 187 16.60 11.61 11.18
C ASP A 187 16.12 12.68 10.19
N CYS A 188 15.07 12.37 9.43
CA CYS A 188 14.65 13.19 8.28
C CYS A 188 13.19 12.92 7.89
N LYS A 189 12.72 13.57 6.82
CA LYS A 189 11.45 13.20 6.16
C LYS A 189 11.61 11.89 5.38
N LEU A 190 10.55 11.08 5.25
CA LEU A 190 10.57 9.79 4.54
C LEU A 190 11.15 9.90 3.13
N LYS A 191 10.77 10.92 2.35
CA LYS A 191 11.32 11.17 1.00
C LYS A 191 12.84 11.29 0.92
N TYR A 192 13.51 11.61 2.03
CA TYR A 192 14.96 11.75 2.09
C TYR A 192 15.64 10.47 2.57
N LEU A 193 14.92 9.56 3.24
CA LEU A 193 15.46 8.27 3.64
C LEU A 193 15.69 7.37 2.43
N TYR A 194 14.68 7.28 1.55
CA TYR A 194 14.67 6.40 0.39
C TYR A 194 14.32 7.19 -0.87
N ARG A 195 15.33 7.50 -1.70
CA ARG A 195 15.16 8.36 -2.90
C ARG A 195 14.38 7.69 -4.03
N ASP A 196 14.32 6.35 -4.04
CA ASP A 196 13.61 5.57 -5.06
C ASP A 196 12.14 5.32 -4.70
N MET A 197 11.55 6.11 -3.80
CA MET A 197 10.10 6.14 -3.63
C MET A 197 9.47 6.75 -4.87
N GLU A 198 9.34 5.96 -5.94
CA GLU A 198 8.40 6.25 -7.02
C GLU A 198 7.00 6.17 -6.42
N PHE A 199 6.52 7.30 -5.89
CA PHE A 199 5.18 7.60 -5.40
C PHE A 199 4.13 6.49 -5.62
N GLY A 200 3.96 5.67 -4.59
CA GLY A 200 2.69 5.06 -4.22
C GLY A 200 2.32 5.57 -2.84
N ASN A 201 1.06 5.46 -2.41
CA ASN A 201 0.62 5.87 -1.07
C ASN A 201 1.26 5.04 0.07
N CYS A 202 2.27 4.22 -0.22
CA CYS A 202 2.85 3.26 0.69
C CYS A 202 4.38 3.35 0.72
N LEU A 203 4.93 3.48 1.92
CA LEU A 203 6.32 3.19 2.24
C LEU A 203 6.55 1.68 2.15
N PHE A 204 7.56 1.30 1.38
CA PHE A 204 8.05 -0.06 1.30
C PHE A 204 9.56 -0.09 1.30
N ILE A 205 10.10 -0.78 2.30
CA ILE A 205 11.54 -0.95 2.46
C ILE A 205 11.78 -2.45 2.52
N ASP A 206 12.41 -3.00 1.50
CA ASP A 206 12.89 -4.38 1.44
C ASP A 206 14.41 -4.46 1.59
N LYS A 207 15.10 -3.33 1.45
CA LYS A 207 16.54 -3.19 1.61
C LYS A 207 16.92 -1.83 2.18
N LEU A 208 18.03 -1.78 2.90
CA LEU A 208 18.64 -0.53 3.34
C LEU A 208 20.11 -0.48 2.88
N PRO A 209 20.71 0.71 2.73
CA PRO A 209 22.16 0.78 2.54
C PRO A 209 22.89 0.22 3.76
N ALA A 210 24.18 -0.08 3.61
CA ALA A 210 25.03 -0.30 4.78
C ALA A 210 25.06 0.99 5.63
N PRO A 211 24.98 0.89 6.96
CA PRO A 211 25.14 2.06 7.80
C PRO A 211 26.54 2.67 7.57
N PRO A 212 26.68 4.00 7.53
CA PRO A 212 27.99 4.63 7.40
C PRO A 212 28.89 4.20 8.57
N GLU A 213 30.18 4.02 8.30
CA GLU A 213 31.15 3.67 9.34
C GLU A 213 31.06 4.68 10.49
N VAL A 214 30.70 4.18 11.66
CA VAL A 214 30.65 4.98 12.89
C VAL A 214 32.07 5.05 13.41
N HIS A 215 32.85 6.04 12.96
CA HIS A 215 34.11 6.42 13.61
C HIS A 215 33.86 7.04 14.99
#